data_AF-A0A385SHL5-F1
#
_entry.id   AF-A0A385SHL5-F1
#
_cell.length_a   1.000
_cell.length_b   1.000
_cell.length_c   1.000
_cell.angle_alpha   90.00
_cell.angle_beta   90.00
_cell.angle_gamma   90.00
#
_symmetry.space_group_name_H-M   'P 1'
#
loop_
_entity.id
_entity.type
_entity.pdbx_description
1 polymer ?
#
loop_
_entity_poly.entity_id
_entity_poly.type
_entity_poly.pdbx_seq_one_letter_code
_entity_poly.pdbx_strand_id
1 'polypeptide(L)'
;MDLLLIIFAAGLGFTAYSIVEKRVLNNIAMGRKVLLTYAIKNDKTKNELQWTGTIQRKVRIGNKSDNFVIKLNEPIIQDRSIFNEVVVRERLLGKYIGSNKATEVHLFLPKQSMIKNKYKWDAFVHVRWFTIQLQ
;
A
#
# COMPACT_ATOMS: atom_id res chain seq x y z
N MET A 1 5.86 41.41 -8.44
CA MET A 1 6.02 39.96 -8.59
C MET A 1 4.70 39.34 -8.18
N ASP A 2 3.95 38.79 -9.13
CA ASP A 2 2.55 38.44 -8.92
C ASP A 2 2.40 37.26 -7.95
N LEU A 3 1.60 37.47 -6.91
CA LEU A 3 1.26 36.46 -5.90
C LEU A 3 0.79 35.14 -6.54
N LEU A 4 0.09 35.23 -7.67
CA LEU A 4 -0.36 34.09 -8.46
C LEU A 4 0.82 33.22 -8.94
N LEU A 5 1.88 33.85 -9.46
CA LEU A 5 3.08 33.15 -9.97
C LEU A 5 3.80 32.40 -8.85
N ILE A 6 3.86 32.99 -7.65
CA ILE A 6 4.47 32.37 -6.47
C ILE A 6 3.67 31.13 -6.04
N ILE A 7 2.33 31.24 -6.00
CA ILE A 7 1.45 30.13 -5.66
C ILE A 7 1.58 28.99 -6.68
N PHE A 8 1.60 29.30 -7.97
CA PHE A 8 1.80 28.31 -9.03
C PHE A 8 3.16 27.61 -8.94
N ALA A 9 4.24 28.38 -8.75
CA ALA A 9 5.59 27.82 -8.60
C ALA A 9 5.71 26.93 -7.35
N ALA A 10 5.12 27.35 -6.23
CA ALA A 10 5.07 26.55 -4.99
C ALA A 10 4.29 25.24 -5.18
N GLY A 11 3.15 25.29 -5.87
CA GLY A 11 2.34 24.10 -6.18
C GLY A 11 3.06 23.10 -7.09
N LEU A 12 3.76 23.59 -8.12
CA LEU A 12 4.59 22.74 -8.99
C LEU A 12 5.77 22.13 -8.23
N GLY A 13 6.46 22.93 -7.41
CA GLY A 13 7.56 22.46 -6.55
C GLY A 13 7.10 21.35 -5.59
N PHE A 14 5.97 21.55 -4.91
CA PHE A 14 5.39 20.54 -4.02
C PHE A 14 5.02 19.24 -4.75
N THR A 15 4.47 19.35 -5.96
CA THR A 15 4.10 18.19 -6.78
C THR A 15 5.34 17.41 -7.22
N ALA A 16 6.37 18.10 -7.70
CA ALA A 16 7.64 17.48 -8.10
C ALA A 16 8.32 16.80 -6.90
N TYR A 17 8.40 17.49 -5.76
CA TYR A 17 8.91 16.93 -4.51
C TYR A 17 8.16 15.65 -4.13
N SER A 18 6.82 15.68 -4.13
CA SER A 18 5.97 14.54 -3.77
C SER A 18 6.21 13.32 -4.68
N ILE A 19 6.44 13.53 -5.97
CA ILE A 19 6.76 12.44 -6.92
C ILE A 19 8.12 11.82 -6.61
N VAL A 20 9.12 12.65 -6.34
CA VAL A 20 10.49 12.19 -6.01
C VAL A 20 10.48 11.47 -4.67
N GLU A 21 9.89 12.06 -3.64
CA GLU A 21 9.74 11.48 -2.31
C GLU A 21 9.06 10.11 -2.37
N LYS A 22 7.92 10.03 -3.08
CA LYS A 22 7.23 8.77 -3.33
C LYS A 22 8.15 7.72 -3.94
N ARG A 23 8.89 8.08 -5.00
CA ARG A 23 9.79 7.13 -5.69
C ARG A 23 10.88 6.62 -4.75
N VAL A 24 11.50 7.51 -3.98
CA VAL A 24 12.58 7.16 -3.05
C VAL A 24 12.06 6.23 -1.94
N LEU A 25 10.99 6.62 -1.26
CA LEU A 25 10.41 5.83 -0.17
C LEU A 25 9.93 4.46 -0.67
N ASN A 26 9.25 4.42 -1.81
CA ASN A 26 8.78 3.17 -2.39
C ASN A 26 9.93 2.20 -2.74
N ASN A 27 11.10 2.72 -3.12
CA ASN A 27 12.28 1.89 -3.34
C ASN A 27 12.88 1.37 -2.02
N ILE A 28 12.91 2.21 -0.98
CA ILE A 28 13.37 1.83 0.37
C ILE A 28 12.52 0.69 0.94
N ALA A 29 11.22 0.68 0.65
CA ALA A 29 10.29 -0.33 1.13
C ALA A 29 10.57 -1.75 0.59
N MET A 30 11.26 -1.88 -0.53
CA MET A 30 11.49 -3.16 -1.20
C MET A 30 12.33 -4.11 -0.34
N GLY A 31 11.88 -5.35 -0.17
CA GLY A 31 12.57 -6.37 0.63
C GLY A 31 12.44 -6.18 2.15
N ARG A 32 11.79 -5.10 2.61
CA ARG A 32 11.63 -4.83 4.03
C ARG A 32 10.50 -5.64 4.65
N LYS A 33 10.67 -5.97 5.92
CA LYS A 33 9.61 -6.54 6.77
C LYS A 33 8.59 -5.45 7.08
N VAL A 34 7.33 -5.87 7.17
CA VAL A 34 6.21 -4.97 7.41
C VAL A 34 5.22 -5.57 8.40
N LEU A 35 4.59 -4.69 9.15
CA LEU A 35 3.41 -4.95 9.97
C LEU A 35 2.18 -4.32 9.29
N LEU A 36 1.16 -5.13 9.09
CA LEU A 36 -0.16 -4.73 8.59
C LEU A 36 -1.16 -4.77 9.74
N THR A 37 -1.85 -3.65 9.97
CA THR A 37 -2.85 -3.52 11.04
C THR A 37 -4.13 -2.92 10.50
N TYR A 38 -5.30 -3.35 10.97
CA TYR A 38 -6.57 -2.74 10.57
C TYR A 38 -6.63 -1.25 10.92
N ALA A 39 -7.14 -0.42 9.99
CA ALA A 39 -7.20 1.03 10.17
C ALA A 39 -8.42 1.53 10.98
N ILE A 40 -9.44 0.68 11.24
CA ILE A 40 -10.67 1.09 11.92
C ILE A 40 -10.55 0.91 13.44
N LYS A 41 -10.42 2.02 14.17
CA LYS A 41 -10.26 2.09 15.64
C LYS A 41 -11.56 2.00 16.46
N ASN A 42 -12.73 1.84 15.82
CA ASN A 42 -14.03 2.11 16.47
C ASN A 42 -14.81 0.89 16.97
N ASP A 43 -14.17 -0.28 17.09
CA ASP A 43 -14.84 -1.48 17.57
C ASP A 43 -14.01 -2.10 18.68
N LYS A 44 -14.46 -1.97 19.94
CA LYS A 44 -13.80 -2.50 21.16
C LYS A 44 -13.63 -4.04 21.14
N THR A 45 -14.08 -4.71 20.08
CA THR A 45 -14.01 -6.14 19.82
C THR A 45 -12.95 -6.55 18.79
N LYS A 46 -12.28 -5.61 18.11
CA LYS A 46 -11.29 -5.90 17.05
C LYS A 46 -9.86 -5.61 17.48
N ASN A 47 -9.51 -6.01 18.69
CA ASN A 47 -8.10 -6.11 19.05
C ASN A 47 -7.43 -7.10 18.07
N GLU A 48 -6.52 -6.54 17.26
CA GLU A 48 -5.28 -7.18 16.84
C GLU A 48 -5.32 -8.25 15.74
N LEU A 49 -6.14 -8.05 14.70
CA LEU A 49 -5.81 -8.67 13.42
C LEU A 49 -4.61 -7.93 12.81
N GLN A 50 -3.43 -8.44 13.16
CA GLN A 50 -2.14 -8.01 12.66
C GLN A 50 -1.54 -9.10 11.78
N TRP A 51 -0.90 -8.68 10.69
CA TRP A 51 -0.13 -9.59 9.87
C TRP A 51 1.26 -9.05 9.66
N THR A 52 2.24 -9.94 9.70
CA THR A 52 3.61 -9.62 9.31
C THR A 52 3.91 -10.20 7.95
N GLY A 53 4.80 -9.54 7.22
CA GLY A 53 5.22 -10.01 5.91
C GLY A 53 6.44 -9.27 5.40
N THR A 54 6.79 -9.53 4.15
CA THR A 54 7.89 -8.88 3.45
C THR A 54 7.41 -8.33 2.11
N ILE A 55 7.73 -7.07 1.82
CA ILE A 55 7.46 -6.47 0.51
C ILE A 55 8.36 -7.14 -0.53
N GLN A 56 7.80 -7.93 -1.42
CA GLN A 56 8.56 -8.70 -2.40
C GLN A 56 8.79 -7.94 -3.70
N ARG A 57 7.71 -7.38 -4.24
CA ARG A 57 7.75 -6.73 -5.56
C ARG A 57 6.75 -5.59 -5.64
N LYS A 58 7.07 -4.63 -6.51
CA LYS A 58 6.15 -3.59 -6.93
C LYS A 58 5.48 -4.02 -8.23
N VAL A 59 4.17 -3.87 -8.30
CA VAL A 59 3.36 -4.20 -9.47
C VAL A 59 2.51 -3.01 -9.88
N ARG A 60 2.50 -2.71 -11.18
CA ARG A 60 1.64 -1.67 -11.73
C ARG A 60 0.36 -2.33 -12.25
N ILE A 61 -0.78 -1.92 -11.70
CA ILE A 61 -2.09 -2.48 -12.06
C ILE A 61 -2.85 -1.41 -12.85
N GLY A 62 -2.97 -1.63 -14.16
CA GLY A 62 -3.44 -0.61 -15.11
C GLY A 62 -2.52 0.61 -15.17
N ASN A 63 -3.07 1.77 -15.56
CA ASN A 63 -2.27 2.97 -15.78
C ASN A 63 -2.07 3.84 -14.51
N LYS A 64 -2.73 3.50 -13.41
CA LYS A 64 -3.10 4.48 -12.38
C LYS A 64 -2.28 4.44 -11.09
N SER A 65 -1.66 3.33 -10.70
CA SER A 65 -0.92 3.30 -9.42
C SER A 65 0.10 2.17 -9.30
N ASP A 66 1.19 2.47 -8.59
CA ASP A 66 2.09 1.47 -8.02
C ASP A 66 1.37 0.73 -6.88
N ASN A 67 1.50 -0.59 -6.85
CA ASN A 67 1.00 -1.44 -5.78
C ASN A 67 2.15 -2.34 -5.32
N PHE A 68 2.06 -2.86 -4.10
CA PHE A 68 3.09 -3.69 -3.50
C PHE A 68 2.54 -5.05 -3.18
N VAL A 69 3.26 -6.09 -3.58
CA VAL A 69 2.95 -7.46 -3.20
C VAL A 69 3.74 -7.80 -1.95
N ILE A 70 3.02 -8.19 -0.92
CA ILE A 70 3.57 -8.59 0.37
C ILE A 70 3.38 -10.09 0.50
N LYS A 71 4.48 -10.82 0.69
CA LYS A 71 4.42 -12.21 1.14
C LYS A 71 4.22 -12.20 2.64
N LEU A 72 3.13 -12.80 3.10
CA LEU A 72 2.82 -12.88 4.51
C LEU A 72 3.64 -14.00 5.17
N ASN A 73 3.99 -13.82 6.44
CA ASN A 73 4.56 -14.87 7.26
C ASN A 73 3.49 -15.88 7.67
N GLU A 74 2.28 -15.39 7.94
CA GLU A 74 1.10 -16.17 8.27
C GLU A 74 -0.01 -15.88 7.27
N PRO A 75 -0.69 -16.90 6.73
CA PRO A 75 -1.73 -16.69 5.72
C PRO A 75 -2.95 -15.98 6.29
N ILE A 76 -3.61 -15.19 5.44
CA ILE A 76 -4.98 -14.76 5.69
C ILE A 76 -5.91 -15.88 5.23
N ILE A 77 -6.86 -16.28 6.09
CA ILE A 77 -7.93 -17.22 5.76
C ILE A 77 -9.23 -16.42 5.65
N GLN A 78 -9.82 -16.41 4.45
CA GLN A 78 -11.09 -15.72 4.20
C GLN A 78 -11.92 -16.52 3.18
N ASP A 79 -13.21 -16.72 3.45
CA ASP A 79 -14.16 -17.37 2.53
C ASP A 79 -13.66 -18.72 1.97
N ARG A 80 -13.12 -19.57 2.86
CA ARG A 80 -12.50 -20.89 2.55
C ARG A 80 -11.25 -20.82 1.64
N SER A 81 -10.73 -19.62 1.41
CA SER A 81 -9.52 -19.39 0.64
C SER A 81 -8.35 -19.03 1.57
N ILE A 82 -7.16 -19.48 1.20
CA ILE A 82 -5.90 -19.21 1.89
C ILE A 82 -5.07 -18.25 1.05
N PHE A 83 -4.61 -17.15 1.65
CA PHE A 83 -3.82 -16.12 0.99
C PHE A 83 -2.46 -15.96 1.67
N ASN A 84 -1.42 -16.45 1.00
CA ASN A 84 -0.02 -16.27 1.44
C ASN A 84 0.60 -14.96 0.95
N GLU A 85 -0.07 -14.28 0.02
CA GLU A 85 0.35 -13.00 -0.54
C GLU A 85 -0.85 -12.06 -0.58
N VAL A 86 -0.58 -10.79 -0.31
CA VAL A 86 -1.56 -9.71 -0.44
C VAL A 86 -1.00 -8.60 -1.30
N VAL A 87 -1.89 -7.83 -1.90
CA VAL A 87 -1.51 -6.62 -2.64
C VAL A 87 -1.99 -5.41 -1.87
N VAL A 88 -1.11 -4.43 -1.69
CA VAL A 88 -1.45 -3.17 -1.03
C VAL A 88 -1.22 -1.97 -1.92
N ARG A 89 -2.04 -0.94 -1.73
CA ARG A 89 -1.93 0.35 -2.42
C ARG A 89 -2.09 1.48 -1.42
N GLU A 90 -1.22 2.47 -1.51
CA GLU A 90 -1.33 3.73 -0.77
C GLU A 90 -2.69 4.39 -0.98
N ARG A 91 -3.26 4.92 0.10
CA ARG A 91 -4.55 5.62 0.07
C ARG A 91 -4.40 7.11 -0.21
N LEU A 92 -3.39 7.75 0.38
CA LEU A 92 -3.26 9.21 0.43
C LEU A 92 -1.95 9.67 -0.21
N LEU A 93 -1.99 10.81 -0.89
CA LEU A 93 -0.79 11.50 -1.36
C LEU A 93 0.02 12.02 -0.15
N GLY A 94 1.34 12.03 -0.26
CA GLY A 94 2.25 12.49 0.81
C GLY A 94 2.43 11.49 1.97
N LYS A 95 1.78 10.31 1.91
CA LYS A 95 1.98 9.22 2.86
C LYS A 95 2.36 7.96 2.08
N TYR A 96 3.65 7.65 2.08
CA TYR A 96 4.20 6.63 1.20
C TYR A 96 4.76 5.44 1.98
N ILE A 97 4.58 4.26 1.38
CA ILE A 97 5.17 3.02 1.87
C ILE A 97 6.67 3.13 1.69
N GLY A 98 7.44 2.93 2.75
CA GLY A 98 8.85 3.35 2.76
C GLY A 98 9.18 4.33 3.87
N SER A 99 8.17 5.08 4.33
CA SER A 99 8.35 6.03 5.42
C SER A 99 8.45 5.33 6.79
N ASN A 100 9.04 6.04 7.75
CA ASN A 100 9.15 5.60 9.15
C ASN A 100 7.81 5.64 9.90
N LYS A 101 6.73 6.10 9.24
CA LYS A 101 5.40 6.26 9.82
C LYS A 101 4.45 5.21 9.25
N ALA A 102 3.46 4.83 10.05
CA ALA A 102 2.38 4.00 9.57
C ALA A 102 1.64 4.68 8.41
N THR A 103 1.50 3.96 7.29
CA THR A 103 0.91 4.46 6.05
C THR A 103 -0.42 3.77 5.80
N GLU A 104 -1.48 4.53 5.53
CA GLU A 104 -2.78 3.96 5.21
C GLU A 104 -2.80 3.35 3.81
N VAL A 105 -3.28 2.11 3.72
CA VAL A 105 -3.31 1.32 2.50
C VAL A 105 -4.67 0.64 2.29
N HIS A 106 -5.01 0.47 1.02
CA HIS A 106 -6.00 -0.50 0.59
C HIS A 106 -5.35 -1.88 0.57
N LEU A 107 -5.99 -2.87 1.20
CA LEU A 107 -5.58 -4.26 1.11
C LEU A 107 -6.48 -5.01 0.12
N PHE A 108 -5.83 -5.72 -0.79
CA PHE A 108 -6.45 -6.50 -1.86
C PHE A 108 -5.99 -7.95 -1.76
N LEU A 109 -6.95 -8.88 -1.80
CA LEU A 109 -6.68 -10.31 -1.86
C LEU A 109 -6.74 -10.80 -3.31
N PRO A 110 -5.65 -11.36 -3.85
CA PRO A 110 -5.66 -11.88 -5.21
C PRO A 110 -6.49 -13.17 -5.28
N LYS A 111 -7.42 -13.26 -6.24
CA LYS A 111 -8.20 -14.49 -6.50
C LYS A 111 -7.26 -15.67 -6.77
N GLN A 112 -7.57 -16.84 -6.20
CA GLN A 112 -6.71 -18.03 -6.29
C GLN A 112 -6.44 -18.50 -7.73
N SER A 113 -7.37 -18.26 -8.65
CA SER A 113 -7.26 -18.63 -10.07
C SER A 113 -6.37 -17.71 -10.91
N MET A 114 -5.77 -16.66 -10.33
CA MET A 114 -5.03 -15.64 -11.08
C MET A 114 -3.54 -15.93 -11.23
N ILE A 115 -3.02 -15.67 -12.44
CA ILE A 115 -1.57 -15.63 -12.70
C ILE A 115 -0.98 -14.37 -12.04
N LYS A 116 -0.18 -14.58 -10.99
CA LYS A 116 0.39 -13.55 -10.09
C LYS A 116 1.34 -12.52 -10.74
N ASN A 117 1.57 -12.64 -12.05
CA ASN A 117 2.52 -11.84 -12.83
C ASN A 117 1.83 -10.79 -13.70
N LYS A 118 0.50 -10.86 -13.86
CA LYS A 118 -0.32 -9.93 -14.66
C LYS A 118 -1.62 -9.61 -13.94
N TYR A 119 -1.53 -8.92 -12.81
CA TYR A 119 -2.70 -8.47 -12.09
C TYR A 119 -3.53 -7.48 -12.94
N LYS A 120 -4.81 -7.80 -13.10
CA LYS A 120 -5.87 -6.89 -13.58
C LYS A 120 -6.75 -6.49 -12.39
N TRP A 121 -7.51 -5.39 -12.48
CA TRP A 121 -8.30 -4.90 -11.32
C TRP A 121 -9.39 -5.87 -10.85
N ASP A 122 -9.95 -6.65 -11.77
CA ASP A 122 -10.90 -7.74 -11.50
C ASP A 122 -10.28 -8.95 -10.80
N ALA A 123 -8.95 -8.98 -10.67
CA ALA A 123 -8.21 -10.05 -10.01
C ALA A 123 -8.32 -10.03 -8.48
N PHE A 124 -8.96 -9.02 -7.90
CA PHE A 124 -8.92 -8.78 -6.47
C PHE A 124 -10.30 -8.71 -5.82
N VAL A 125 -10.37 -9.21 -4.60
CA VAL A 125 -11.40 -8.82 -3.64
C VAL A 125 -10.82 -7.68 -2.82
N HIS A 126 -11.45 -6.49 -2.89
CA HIS A 126 -11.09 -5.41 -1.96
C HIS A 126 -11.60 -5.80 -0.58
N VAL A 127 -10.68 -5.87 0.39
CA VAL A 127 -11.04 -6.32 1.74
C VAL A 127 -11.46 -5.11 2.56
N ARG A 128 -10.48 -4.33 3.04
CA ARG A 128 -10.67 -3.24 4.00
C ARG A 128 -9.49 -2.27 3.95
N TRP A 129 -9.51 -1.29 4.85
CA TRP A 129 -8.44 -0.31 5.04
C TRP A 129 -7.51 -0.76 6.15
N PHE A 130 -6.22 -0.66 5.87
CA PHE A 130 -5.14 -1.07 6.75
C PHE A 130 -4.13 0.05 6.90
N THR A 131 -3.28 -0.08 7.90
CA THR A 131 -2.02 0.64 8.01
C THR A 131 -0.88 -0.34 7.77
N ILE A 132 0.15 0.10 7.04
CA ILE A 132 1.41 -0.62 6.89
C ILE A 132 2.53 0.16 7.58
N GLN A 133 3.36 -0.53 8.35
CA GLN A 133 4.55 0.03 8.99
C GLN A 133 5.76 -0.87 8.69
N LEU A 134 6.88 -0.25 8.33
CA LEU A 134 8.15 -0.96 8.18
C LEU A 134 8.68 -1.39 9.55
N GLN A 135 9.19 -2.61 9.64
CA GLN A 135 9.90 -3.14 10.79
C GLN A 135 11.42 -3.12 10.57
#